data_AF-A0A958IIU4-F1
#
_entry.id   AF-A0A958IIU4-F1
#
_cell.length_a   1.000
_cell.length_b   1.000
_cell.length_c   1.000
_cell.angle_alpha   90.00
_cell.angle_beta   90.00
_cell.angle_gamma   90.00
#
_symmetry.space_group_name_H-M   'P 1'
#
loop_
_entity.id
_entity.type
_entity.pdbx_description
1 polymer ?
#
loop_
_entity_poly.entity_id
_entity_poly.type
_entity_poly.pdbx_seq_one_letter_code
_entity_poly.pdbx_strand_id
1 'polypeptide(L)'
;DYKLVNGSVVVLNQVLFDNRPYTSIWGTGSDNLYFTSDKRKIIHWDGIKASVAFNTSGNHVGEIHGSSEDNIWASGNTEVQFSYVVHFNGEEWNTVEMPYDRLNAAAVYTLNARETFLAGNGMYFGYPGNFTEIEYPANIYIDEIDGPSSNDLFACGSFSLVMHYNGIEWKRLDPFPTEFGRLRGIYYSNNTVFIVGRGDNAAQIIIGKK
;
A
#
# COMPACT_ATOMS: atom_id res chain seq x y z
N ASP A 1 20.75 -1.83 -22.37
CA ASP A 1 20.79 -0.36 -22.45
C ASP A 1 21.57 0.22 -21.29
N TYR A 2 22.24 1.34 -21.51
CA TYR A 2 22.98 2.08 -20.47
C TYR A 2 22.58 3.56 -20.54
N LYS A 3 22.67 4.27 -19.41
CA LYS A 3 22.58 5.73 -19.38
C LYS A 3 23.83 6.32 -18.76
N LEU A 4 24.20 7.52 -19.18
CA LEU A 4 25.25 8.29 -18.53
C LEU A 4 24.64 9.10 -17.39
N VAL A 5 25.10 8.85 -16.16
CA VAL A 5 24.78 9.70 -14.99
C VAL A 5 26.10 10.31 -14.51
N ASN A 6 26.21 11.65 -14.58
CA ASN A 6 27.42 12.39 -14.21
C ASN A 6 28.71 11.84 -14.86
N GLY A 7 28.64 11.43 -16.13
CA GLY A 7 29.78 10.90 -16.89
C GLY A 7 30.12 9.44 -16.63
N SER A 8 29.40 8.76 -15.74
CA SER A 8 29.56 7.31 -15.49
C SER A 8 28.53 6.50 -16.27
N VAL A 9 28.98 5.41 -16.90
CA VAL A 9 28.12 4.44 -17.58
C VAL A 9 27.38 3.62 -16.53
N VAL A 10 26.08 3.84 -16.43
CA VAL A 10 25.19 3.02 -15.61
C VAL A 10 24.50 2.02 -16.52
N VAL A 11 24.82 0.73 -16.34
CA VAL A 11 24.08 -0.36 -17.00
C VAL A 11 22.67 -0.34 -16.44
N LEU A 12 21.67 -0.11 -17.31
CA LEU A 12 20.28 -0.11 -16.90
C LEU A 12 19.86 -1.55 -16.65
N ASN A 13 19.39 -1.83 -15.44
CA ASN A 13 18.74 -3.10 -15.17
C ASN A 13 17.42 -3.15 -15.96
N GLN A 14 17.35 -4.01 -16.98
CA GLN A 14 16.16 -4.11 -17.84
C GLN A 14 14.87 -4.41 -17.09
N VAL A 15 14.96 -5.03 -15.90
CA VAL A 15 13.80 -5.30 -15.04
C VAL A 15 13.24 -4.00 -14.44
N LEU A 16 14.10 -3.02 -14.12
CA LEU A 16 13.69 -1.70 -13.58
C LEU A 16 13.31 -0.69 -14.67
N PHE A 17 13.92 -0.80 -15.85
CA PHE A 17 13.77 0.20 -16.92
C PHE A 17 12.98 -0.38 -18.09
N ASP A 18 11.73 -0.72 -17.81
CA ASP A 18 10.87 -1.44 -18.74
C ASP A 18 9.73 -0.57 -19.34
N ASN A 19 9.90 0.76 -19.26
CA ASN A 19 8.99 1.80 -19.75
C ASN A 19 7.60 1.83 -19.10
N ARG A 20 7.48 1.41 -17.83
CA ARG A 20 6.23 1.55 -17.08
C ARG A 20 6.42 2.06 -15.65
N PRO A 21 5.38 2.70 -15.06
CA PRO A 21 5.44 3.24 -13.72
C PRO A 21 5.41 2.16 -12.63
N TYR A 22 6.29 2.31 -11.64
CA TYR A 22 6.14 1.69 -10.33
C TYR A 22 5.15 2.49 -9.50
N THR A 23 4.31 1.79 -8.73
CA THR A 23 3.21 2.40 -7.99
C THR A 23 3.48 2.48 -6.49
N SER A 24 4.15 1.48 -5.92
CA SER A 24 4.56 1.49 -4.51
C SER A 24 5.93 0.79 -4.33
N ILE A 25 6.58 1.11 -3.21
CA ILE A 25 7.88 0.60 -2.79
C ILE A 25 7.87 0.32 -1.28
N TRP A 26 8.42 -0.82 -0.90
CA TRP A 26 8.68 -1.16 0.49
C TRP A 26 10.02 -1.89 0.63
N GLY A 27 10.66 -1.83 1.79
CA GLY A 27 11.84 -2.65 2.04
C GLY A 27 12.43 -2.48 3.43
N THR A 28 13.33 -3.39 3.81
CA THR A 28 14.01 -3.36 5.11
C THR A 28 15.35 -2.62 5.07
N GLY A 29 15.89 -2.36 3.87
CA GLY A 29 17.19 -1.74 3.68
C GLY A 29 17.45 -1.35 2.22
N SER A 30 18.57 -0.66 1.97
CA SER A 30 18.96 -0.25 0.61
C SER A 30 19.28 -1.42 -0.33
N ASP A 31 19.47 -2.60 0.25
CA ASP A 31 19.77 -3.89 -0.38
C ASP A 31 18.60 -4.87 -0.32
N ASN A 32 17.45 -4.46 0.20
CA ASN A 32 16.24 -5.27 0.24
C ASN A 32 15.02 -4.39 0.00
N LEU A 33 14.73 -4.12 -1.28
CA LEU A 33 13.59 -3.30 -1.71
C LEU A 33 12.68 -4.11 -2.63
N TYR A 34 11.37 -3.95 -2.46
CA TYR A 34 10.35 -4.50 -3.31
C TYR A 34 9.54 -3.39 -3.95
N PHE A 35 9.16 -3.59 -5.22
CA PHE A 35 8.40 -2.63 -6.00
C PHE A 35 7.20 -3.32 -6.65
N THR A 36 6.05 -2.66 -6.60
CA THR A 36 4.87 -3.02 -7.38
C THR A 36 4.73 -2.12 -8.59
N SER A 37 4.11 -2.62 -9.65
CA SER A 37 3.89 -1.86 -10.87
C SER A 37 2.69 -2.34 -11.67
N ASP A 38 2.28 -1.52 -12.63
CA ASP A 38 1.28 -1.85 -13.63
C ASP A 38 1.72 -2.98 -14.60
N LYS A 39 2.97 -3.46 -14.53
CA LYS A 39 3.49 -4.63 -15.24
C LYS A 39 2.97 -5.93 -14.66
N ARG A 40 2.14 -5.87 -13.61
CA ARG A 40 1.51 -7.06 -13.03
C ARG A 40 2.61 -8.00 -12.51
N LYS A 41 3.63 -7.44 -11.87
CA LYS A 41 4.79 -8.15 -11.26
C LYS A 41 5.19 -7.46 -9.97
N ILE A 42 5.79 -8.22 -9.08
CA ILE A 42 6.54 -7.71 -7.93
C ILE A 42 8.02 -7.87 -8.25
N ILE A 43 8.76 -6.77 -8.13
CA ILE A 43 10.21 -6.72 -8.38
C ILE A 43 10.93 -6.67 -7.05
N HIS A 44 12.02 -7.41 -6.91
CA HIS A 44 12.92 -7.35 -5.76
C HIS A 44 14.30 -6.83 -6.19
N TRP A 45 14.84 -5.91 -5.42
CA TRP A 45 16.17 -5.32 -5.55
C TRP A 45 17.03 -5.78 -4.37
N ASP A 46 18.14 -6.45 -4.70
CA ASP A 46 19.08 -7.07 -3.76
C ASP A 46 20.29 -6.18 -3.40
N GLY A 47 20.23 -4.88 -3.73
CA GLY A 47 21.37 -3.96 -3.58
C GLY A 47 22.31 -3.90 -4.78
N ILE A 48 22.23 -4.89 -5.67
CA ILE A 48 23.10 -5.03 -6.86
C ILE A 48 22.26 -5.02 -8.14
N LYS A 49 21.16 -5.76 -8.16
CA LYS A 49 20.28 -5.94 -9.30
C LYS A 49 18.82 -6.12 -8.86
N ALA A 50 17.93 -5.74 -9.76
CA ALA A 50 16.53 -6.10 -9.69
C ALA A 50 16.25 -7.44 -10.39
N SER A 51 15.29 -8.17 -9.85
CA SER A 51 14.75 -9.40 -10.41
C SER A 51 13.24 -9.47 -10.18
N VAL A 52 12.53 -10.29 -10.97
CA VAL A 52 11.09 -10.52 -10.75
C VAL A 52 10.96 -11.49 -9.58
N ALA A 53 10.45 -11.01 -8.44
CA ALA A 53 10.17 -11.81 -7.26
C ALA A 53 8.88 -12.61 -7.40
N PHE A 54 7.86 -12.00 -8.02
CA PHE A 54 6.58 -12.65 -8.25
C PHE A 54 5.92 -12.18 -9.55
N ASN A 55 5.36 -13.12 -10.29
CA ASN A 55 4.56 -12.85 -11.48
C ASN A 55 3.08 -13.03 -11.13
N THR A 56 2.32 -11.95 -11.18
CA THR A 56 0.91 -11.94 -10.73
C THR A 56 -0.06 -12.56 -11.74
N SER A 57 0.46 -13.21 -12.79
CA SER A 57 -0.32 -13.77 -13.90
C SER A 57 -1.20 -12.73 -14.60
N GLY A 58 -0.74 -11.48 -14.61
CA GLY A 58 -1.44 -10.39 -15.24
C GLY A 58 -2.41 -9.64 -14.32
N ASN A 59 -2.37 -9.79 -13.00
CA ASN A 59 -3.21 -9.01 -12.09
C ASN A 59 -2.49 -7.74 -11.61
N HIS A 60 -3.22 -6.65 -11.44
CA HIS A 60 -2.62 -5.42 -10.96
C HIS A 60 -2.34 -5.54 -9.46
N VAL A 61 -1.11 -5.20 -9.08
CA VAL A 61 -0.71 -4.96 -7.69
C VAL A 61 -0.27 -3.51 -7.61
N GLY A 62 -1.04 -2.71 -6.86
CA GLY A 62 -0.82 -1.27 -6.71
C GLY A 62 0.03 -0.95 -5.50
N GLU A 63 -0.14 -1.72 -4.42
CA GLU A 63 0.41 -1.41 -3.11
C GLU A 63 1.27 -2.55 -2.56
N ILE A 64 2.29 -2.21 -1.79
CA ILE A 64 3.18 -3.18 -1.14
C ILE A 64 3.62 -2.69 0.23
N HIS A 65 3.53 -3.56 1.22
CA HIS A 65 3.98 -3.28 2.57
C HIS A 65 4.48 -4.55 3.24
N GLY A 66 5.46 -4.44 4.12
CA GLY A 66 5.97 -5.54 4.92
C GLY A 66 6.28 -5.11 6.34
N SER A 67 6.36 -6.09 7.24
CA SER A 67 6.84 -5.88 8.62
C SER A 67 8.20 -6.51 8.86
N SER A 68 8.64 -7.40 7.95
CA SER A 68 9.94 -8.03 7.94
C SER A 68 10.21 -8.61 6.55
N GLU A 69 11.44 -9.07 6.31
CA GLU A 69 11.81 -9.76 5.06
C GLU A 69 10.96 -11.02 4.79
N ASP A 70 10.40 -11.63 5.84
CA ASP A 70 9.59 -12.84 5.76
C ASP A 70 8.07 -12.59 5.85
N ASN A 71 7.64 -11.32 5.86
CA ASN A 71 6.23 -10.97 5.90
C ASN A 71 5.96 -9.72 5.06
N ILE A 72 5.68 -9.95 3.78
CA ILE A 72 5.46 -8.92 2.77
C ILE A 72 4.14 -9.17 2.08
N TRP A 73 3.34 -8.13 1.95
CA TRP A 73 2.04 -8.18 1.33
C TRP A 73 1.99 -7.23 0.15
N ALA A 74 1.30 -7.63 -0.90
CA ALA A 74 0.94 -6.74 -1.98
C ALA A 74 -0.55 -6.89 -2.31
N SER A 75 -1.17 -5.78 -2.67
CA SER A 75 -2.59 -5.73 -2.98
C SER A 75 -2.88 -4.93 -4.24
N GLY A 76 -3.99 -5.25 -4.87
CA GLY A 76 -4.53 -4.54 -6.02
C GLY A 76 -5.80 -5.21 -6.50
N ASN A 77 -5.96 -5.33 -7.82
CA ASN A 77 -7.19 -5.84 -8.43
C ASN A 77 -6.92 -6.73 -9.65
N THR A 78 -7.95 -7.48 -10.01
CA THR A 78 -7.94 -8.30 -11.23
C THR A 78 -8.92 -7.72 -12.24
N GLU A 79 -8.95 -8.28 -13.45
CA GLU A 79 -9.96 -7.93 -14.46
C GLU A 79 -11.37 -8.47 -14.13
N VAL A 80 -11.48 -9.48 -13.25
CA VAL A 80 -12.73 -10.24 -13.00
C VAL A 80 -13.25 -10.09 -11.56
N GLN A 81 -12.34 -10.08 -10.59
CA GLN A 81 -12.56 -9.88 -9.15
C GLN A 81 -12.04 -8.52 -8.70
N PHE A 82 -12.67 -7.93 -7.68
CA PHE A 82 -12.30 -6.60 -7.18
C PHE A 82 -10.95 -6.60 -6.45
N SER A 83 -10.51 -7.71 -5.84
CA SER A 83 -9.23 -7.80 -5.13
C SER A 83 -8.28 -8.83 -5.72
N TYR A 84 -6.99 -8.49 -5.72
CA TYR A 84 -5.89 -9.42 -5.84
C TYR A 84 -4.92 -9.16 -4.69
N VAL A 85 -4.79 -10.12 -3.78
CA VAL A 85 -3.92 -9.99 -2.60
C VAL A 85 -2.93 -11.14 -2.62
N VAL A 86 -1.67 -10.83 -2.40
CA VAL A 86 -0.59 -11.82 -2.31
C VAL A 86 0.26 -11.57 -1.08
N HIS A 87 0.77 -12.65 -0.50
CA HIS A 87 1.55 -12.65 0.73
C HIS A 87 2.82 -13.49 0.54
N PHE A 88 3.98 -12.91 0.86
CA PHE A 88 5.25 -13.60 1.00
C PHE A 88 5.47 -13.97 2.46
N ASN A 89 5.68 -15.27 2.69
CA ASN A 89 5.83 -15.86 4.03
C ASN A 89 7.29 -16.16 4.42
N GLY A 90 8.27 -15.62 3.69
CA GLY A 90 9.70 -15.94 3.84
C GLY A 90 10.20 -17.03 2.89
N GLU A 91 9.30 -17.84 2.35
CA GLU A 91 9.66 -18.93 1.43
C GLU A 91 9.08 -18.69 0.03
N GLU A 92 7.80 -18.32 -0.05
CA GLU A 92 7.09 -18.19 -1.31
C GLU A 92 5.98 -17.13 -1.26
N TRP A 93 5.64 -16.62 -2.45
CA TRP A 93 4.51 -15.72 -2.65
C TRP A 93 3.26 -16.54 -2.95
N ASN A 94 2.24 -16.37 -2.11
CA ASN A 94 0.95 -17.04 -2.26
C ASN A 94 -0.17 -16.03 -2.51
N THR A 95 -1.14 -16.42 -3.35
CA THR A 95 -2.39 -15.66 -3.45
C THR A 95 -3.22 -15.91 -2.20
N VAL A 96 -3.77 -14.85 -1.63
CA VAL A 96 -4.59 -14.89 -0.43
C VAL A 96 -6.05 -14.82 -0.85
N GLU A 97 -6.81 -15.85 -0.48
CA GLU A 97 -8.26 -15.86 -0.68
C GLU A 97 -8.91 -14.90 0.31
N MET A 98 -9.62 -13.90 -0.22
CA MET A 98 -10.38 -12.97 0.59
C MET A 98 -11.81 -13.49 0.77
N PRO A 99 -12.39 -13.40 1.98
CA PRO A 99 -13.70 -13.98 2.27
C PRO A 99 -14.88 -13.32 1.55
N TYR A 100 -14.67 -12.19 0.86
CA TYR A 100 -15.74 -11.44 0.22
C TYR A 100 -15.32 -10.80 -1.11
N ASP A 101 -16.20 -10.89 -2.09
CA ASP A 101 -16.01 -10.45 -3.47
C ASP A 101 -15.90 -8.93 -3.60
N ARG A 102 -16.24 -8.17 -2.57
CA ARG A 102 -16.42 -6.71 -2.66
C ARG A 102 -15.16 -5.90 -2.46
N LEU A 103 -14.11 -6.44 -1.84
CA LEU A 103 -12.92 -5.65 -1.56
C LEU A 103 -12.21 -5.30 -2.88
N ASN A 104 -11.80 -4.05 -3.05
CA ASN A 104 -10.78 -3.59 -3.97
C ASN A 104 -9.63 -3.02 -3.13
N ALA A 105 -8.68 -3.89 -2.76
CA ALA A 105 -7.63 -3.61 -1.79
C ALA A 105 -6.59 -2.63 -2.36
N ALA A 106 -6.89 -1.33 -2.24
CA ALA A 106 -6.00 -0.24 -2.61
C ALA A 106 -4.83 -0.07 -1.63
N ALA A 107 -5.06 -0.37 -0.35
CA ALA A 107 -4.09 -0.22 0.71
C ALA A 107 -3.80 -1.56 1.36
N VAL A 108 -2.53 -1.79 1.71
CA VAL A 108 -2.11 -2.86 2.60
C VAL A 108 -1.13 -2.32 3.63
N TYR A 109 -1.40 -2.61 4.90
CA TYR A 109 -0.56 -2.20 6.02
C TYR A 109 -0.40 -3.37 6.98
N THR A 110 0.82 -3.85 7.18
CA THR A 110 1.11 -5.04 8.01
C THR A 110 2.10 -4.69 9.12
N LEU A 111 1.75 -5.05 10.34
CA LEU A 111 2.58 -4.83 11.53
C LEU A 111 3.35 -6.09 11.91
N ASN A 112 2.77 -7.26 11.65
CA ASN A 112 3.38 -8.58 11.83
C ASN A 112 2.56 -9.64 11.08
N ALA A 113 2.96 -10.90 11.23
CA ALA A 113 2.36 -12.04 10.52
C ALA A 113 0.86 -12.29 10.81
N ARG A 114 0.28 -11.66 11.84
CA ARG A 114 -1.14 -11.81 12.23
C ARG A 114 -1.94 -10.52 12.17
N GLU A 115 -1.28 -9.38 12.06
CA GLU A 115 -1.91 -8.06 12.11
C GLU A 115 -1.68 -7.36 10.77
N THR A 116 -2.55 -7.64 9.81
CA THR A 116 -2.56 -6.99 8.49
C THR A 116 -3.91 -6.35 8.22
N PHE A 117 -3.88 -5.06 7.89
CA PHE A 117 -5.02 -4.30 7.40
C PHE A 117 -4.99 -4.29 5.86
N LEU A 118 -6.13 -4.58 5.26
CA LEU A 118 -6.39 -4.43 3.83
C LEU A 118 -7.57 -3.47 3.68
N ALA A 119 -7.42 -2.43 2.87
CA ALA A 119 -8.46 -1.42 2.74
C ALA A 119 -8.65 -0.91 1.32
N GLY A 120 -9.82 -0.33 1.09
CA GLY A 120 -10.33 0.06 -0.21
C GLY A 120 -11.77 0.51 -0.10
N ASN A 121 -12.67 -0.10 -0.87
CA ASN A 121 -14.13 0.01 -0.68
C ASN A 121 -14.69 -0.92 0.43
N GLY A 122 -13.81 -1.39 1.31
CA GLY A 122 -14.05 -2.20 2.49
C GLY A 122 -12.78 -2.18 3.34
N MET A 123 -12.83 -2.65 4.57
CA MET A 123 -11.65 -2.77 5.42
C MET A 123 -11.65 -4.12 6.12
N TYR A 124 -10.51 -4.80 6.07
CA TYR A 124 -10.33 -6.13 6.63
C TYR A 124 -9.09 -6.16 7.50
N PHE A 125 -9.16 -6.92 8.59
CA PHE A 125 -8.05 -7.13 9.49
C PHE A 125 -7.86 -8.61 9.78
N GLY A 126 -6.61 -9.05 9.72
CA GLY A 126 -6.22 -10.41 10.08
C GLY A 126 -5.05 -10.92 9.26
N TYR A 127 -5.15 -12.18 8.88
CA TYR A 127 -4.12 -12.95 8.17
C TYR A 127 -4.75 -14.05 7.32
N PRO A 128 -4.00 -14.76 6.44
CA PRO A 128 -4.58 -15.73 5.52
C PRO A 128 -5.43 -16.78 6.24
N GLY A 129 -6.67 -16.95 5.77
CA GLY A 129 -7.66 -17.87 6.36
C GLY A 129 -8.39 -17.34 7.60
N ASN A 130 -8.07 -16.15 8.10
CA ASN A 130 -8.73 -15.55 9.26
C ASN A 130 -8.81 -14.01 9.15
N PHE A 131 -9.44 -13.53 8.07
CA PHE A 131 -9.77 -12.12 7.91
C PHE A 131 -11.15 -11.82 8.47
N THR A 132 -11.27 -10.68 9.15
CA THR A 132 -12.54 -10.13 9.63
C THR A 132 -12.79 -8.79 8.96
N GLU A 133 -14.02 -8.55 8.52
CA GLU A 133 -14.43 -7.23 8.04
C GLU A 133 -14.57 -6.29 9.23
N ILE A 134 -14.00 -5.09 9.12
CA ILE A 134 -14.10 -4.04 10.11
C ILE A 134 -15.01 -2.95 9.56
N GLU A 135 -16.06 -2.61 10.33
CA GLU A 135 -16.86 -1.44 10.04
C GLU A 135 -16.08 -0.15 10.34
N TYR A 136 -16.25 0.84 9.49
CA TYR A 136 -15.64 2.15 9.66
C TYR A 136 -16.60 3.26 9.23
N PRO A 137 -16.38 4.49 9.74
CA PRO A 137 -17.24 5.61 9.39
C PRO A 137 -17.32 5.85 7.88
N ALA A 138 -18.53 6.13 7.41
CA ALA A 138 -18.85 6.61 6.07
C ALA A 138 -18.79 5.60 4.91
N ASN A 139 -18.22 4.39 5.08
CA ASN A 139 -18.08 3.40 3.99
C ASN A 139 -17.52 4.02 2.70
N ILE A 140 -16.53 4.90 2.88
CA ILE A 140 -15.87 5.66 1.81
C ILE A 140 -14.57 4.96 1.44
N TYR A 141 -14.25 4.96 0.15
CA TYR A 141 -13.02 4.36 -0.37
C TYR A 141 -11.75 4.88 0.35
N ILE A 142 -11.00 3.97 0.96
CA ILE A 142 -9.71 4.20 1.61
C ILE A 142 -8.61 3.97 0.56
N ASP A 143 -7.69 4.93 0.44
CA ASP A 143 -6.55 4.85 -0.46
C ASP A 143 -5.27 4.42 0.26
N GLU A 144 -5.09 4.75 1.56
CA GLU A 144 -3.83 4.47 2.28
C GLU A 144 -4.07 4.34 3.80
N ILE A 145 -3.25 3.51 4.47
CA ILE A 145 -3.22 3.34 5.93
C ILE A 145 -1.77 3.42 6.42
N ASP A 146 -1.52 4.18 7.48
CA ASP A 146 -0.24 4.17 8.19
C ASP A 146 -0.42 4.55 9.67
N GLY A 147 0.53 4.18 10.51
CA GLY A 147 0.53 4.54 11.93
C GLY A 147 1.67 3.88 12.71
N PRO A 148 1.79 4.18 14.01
CA PRO A 148 2.81 3.59 14.86
C PRO A 148 2.51 2.17 15.37
N SER A 149 1.25 1.74 15.45
CA SER A 149 0.90 0.45 16.06
C SER A 149 -0.51 -0.02 15.69
N SER A 150 -0.84 -1.29 15.97
CA SER A 150 -2.15 -1.88 15.62
C SER A 150 -3.33 -1.20 16.29
N ASN A 151 -3.10 -0.48 17.39
CA ASN A 151 -4.10 0.27 18.14
C ASN A 151 -4.01 1.78 17.93
N ASP A 152 -3.24 2.24 16.95
CA ASP A 152 -3.05 3.65 16.67
C ASP A 152 -2.71 3.82 15.20
N LEU A 153 -3.73 3.97 14.37
CA LEU A 153 -3.60 4.01 12.91
C LEU A 153 -4.34 5.21 12.35
N PHE A 154 -3.90 5.66 11.20
CA PHE A 154 -4.56 6.66 10.42
C PHE A 154 -4.88 6.10 9.04
N ALA A 155 -6.01 6.53 8.48
CA ALA A 155 -6.40 6.16 7.13
C ALA A 155 -6.85 7.41 6.38
N CYS A 156 -6.60 7.44 5.07
CA CYS A 156 -7.09 8.50 4.20
C CYS A 156 -7.70 7.97 2.90
N GLY A 157 -8.51 8.78 2.23
CA GLY A 157 -9.11 8.35 0.96
C GLY A 157 -9.97 9.38 0.25
N SER A 158 -11.00 8.88 -0.41
CA SER A 158 -11.94 9.69 -1.21
C SER A 158 -12.77 10.66 -0.35
N PHE A 159 -13.31 11.70 -0.96
CA PHE A 159 -14.06 12.77 -0.28
C PHE A 159 -13.30 13.40 0.90
N SER A 160 -11.98 13.52 0.73
CA SER A 160 -11.03 13.96 1.75
C SER A 160 -11.19 13.27 3.10
N LEU A 161 -11.57 11.99 3.08
CA LEU A 161 -11.64 11.16 4.28
C LEU A 161 -10.27 11.15 4.97
N VAL A 162 -10.26 11.49 6.25
CA VAL A 162 -9.18 11.13 7.17
C VAL A 162 -9.82 10.53 8.42
N MET A 163 -9.27 9.42 8.86
CA MET A 163 -9.73 8.73 10.06
C MET A 163 -8.55 8.42 10.98
N HIS A 164 -8.85 8.29 12.26
CA HIS A 164 -7.93 7.82 13.30
C HIS A 164 -8.56 6.61 14.00
N TYR A 165 -7.79 5.54 14.14
CA TYR A 165 -8.11 4.37 14.93
C TYR A 165 -7.40 4.44 16.26
N ASN A 166 -8.15 4.34 17.36
CA ASN A 166 -7.61 4.41 18.72
C ASN A 166 -7.45 3.02 19.39
N GLY A 167 -7.52 1.94 18.62
CA GLY A 167 -7.49 0.57 19.14
C GLY A 167 -8.85 -0.01 19.53
N ILE A 168 -9.90 0.80 19.41
CA ILE A 168 -11.27 0.41 19.73
C ILE A 168 -12.16 0.71 18.53
N GLU A 169 -12.14 1.95 18.05
CA GLU A 169 -12.99 2.42 16.97
C GLU A 169 -12.25 3.32 15.99
N TRP A 170 -12.70 3.30 14.74
CA TRP A 170 -12.30 4.28 13.73
C TRP A 170 -13.16 5.52 13.87
N LYS A 171 -12.53 6.69 13.97
CA LYS A 171 -13.22 7.97 14.02
C LYS A 171 -12.80 8.85 12.85
N ARG A 172 -13.79 9.36 12.12
CA ARG A 172 -13.57 10.36 11.09
C ARG A 172 -13.19 11.70 11.71
N LEU A 173 -12.15 12.34 11.19
CA LEU A 173 -11.61 13.60 11.69
C LEU A 173 -12.18 14.82 10.94
N ASP A 174 -13.49 14.94 10.80
CA ASP A 174 -14.09 16.09 10.11
C ASP A 174 -14.08 17.39 10.95
N PRO A 175 -14.16 18.57 10.31
CA PRO A 175 -14.13 18.78 8.85
C PRO A 175 -12.70 19.04 8.35
N PHE A 176 -12.33 18.45 7.21
CA PHE A 176 -11.20 18.92 6.41
C PHE A 176 -11.69 19.93 5.36
N PRO A 177 -10.89 20.97 5.05
CA PRO A 177 -11.33 22.14 4.27
C PRO A 177 -11.68 21.89 2.79
N THR A 178 -11.70 20.64 2.32
CA THR A 178 -11.93 20.27 0.92
C THR A 178 -12.91 19.10 0.87
N GLU A 179 -14.22 19.36 0.84
CA GLU A 179 -15.24 18.31 1.01
C GLU A 179 -15.27 17.27 -0.14
N PHE A 180 -14.58 17.50 -1.27
CA PHE A 180 -14.63 16.63 -2.46
C PHE A 180 -13.25 16.22 -3.03
N GLY A 181 -12.18 16.26 -2.23
CA GLY A 181 -10.85 15.80 -2.66
C GLY A 181 -10.67 14.28 -2.62
N ARG A 182 -9.53 13.79 -3.13
CA ARG A 182 -9.03 12.42 -2.90
C ARG A 182 -7.64 12.48 -2.31
N LEU A 183 -7.52 12.02 -1.07
CA LEU A 183 -6.25 11.83 -0.37
C LEU A 183 -5.69 10.46 -0.78
N ARG A 184 -4.38 10.42 -1.03
CA ARG A 184 -3.73 9.31 -1.74
C ARG A 184 -2.58 8.67 -0.98
N GLY A 185 -2.02 9.38 -0.02
CA GLY A 185 -0.90 8.88 0.76
C GLY A 185 -0.98 9.46 2.16
N ILE A 186 -0.66 8.61 3.14
CA ILE A 186 -0.48 8.98 4.53
C ILE A 186 0.88 8.49 5.00
N TYR A 187 1.54 9.29 5.82
CA TYR A 187 2.81 8.93 6.44
C TYR A 187 2.84 9.44 7.88
N TYR A 188 3.06 8.54 8.82
CA TYR A 188 3.24 8.85 10.23
C TYR A 188 4.72 8.82 10.60
N SER A 189 5.21 9.89 11.23
CA SER A 189 6.57 9.93 11.77
C SER A 189 6.69 10.95 12.89
N ASN A 190 7.40 10.59 13.96
CA ASN A 190 7.71 11.49 15.08
C ASN A 190 6.49 12.27 15.59
N ASN A 191 5.39 11.56 15.86
CA ASN A 191 4.13 12.12 16.37
C ASN A 191 3.49 13.17 15.42
N THR A 192 3.83 13.09 14.13
CA THR A 192 3.32 13.95 13.05
C THR A 192 2.75 13.07 11.96
N VAL A 193 1.57 13.41 11.46
CA VAL A 193 0.89 12.76 10.35
C VAL A 193 0.94 13.69 9.15
N PHE A 194 1.46 13.19 8.03
CA PHE A 194 1.47 13.86 6.74
C PHE A 194 0.48 13.16 5.82
N ILE A 195 -0.41 13.92 5.19
CA ILE A 195 -1.38 13.38 4.24
C ILE A 195 -1.29 14.19 2.97
N VAL A 196 -1.19 13.51 1.84
CA VAL A 196 -1.09 14.14 0.52
C VAL A 196 -2.23 13.68 -0.38
N GLY A 197 -2.60 14.55 -1.30
CA GLY A 197 -3.62 14.22 -2.29
C GLY A 197 -3.97 15.40 -3.15
N ARG A 198 -5.20 15.42 -3.60
CA ARG A 198 -5.74 16.44 -4.48
C ARG A 198 -7.10 16.90 -3.96
N GLY A 199 -7.28 18.20 -3.81
CA GLY A 199 -8.61 18.84 -3.75
C GLY A 199 -9.11 19.15 -5.16
N ASP A 200 -10.22 19.89 -5.31
CA ASP A 200 -10.87 20.10 -6.61
C ASP A 200 -9.91 20.44 -7.76
N ASN A 201 -9.05 21.45 -7.56
CA ASN A 201 -8.14 21.95 -8.60
C ASN A 201 -6.69 22.12 -8.15
N ALA A 202 -6.30 21.56 -7.01
CA ALA A 202 -4.94 21.72 -6.47
C ALA A 202 -4.46 20.46 -5.75
N ALA A 203 -3.14 20.25 -5.79
CA ALA A 203 -2.50 19.33 -4.85
C ALA A 203 -2.68 19.86 -3.42
N GLN A 204 -2.84 18.95 -2.47
CA GLN A 204 -3.08 19.25 -1.07
C GLN A 204 -2.08 18.48 -0.21
N ILE A 205 -1.60 19.13 0.84
CA ILE A 205 -0.90 18.51 1.96
C ILE A 205 -1.61 18.90 3.25
N ILE A 206 -1.85 17.93 4.13
CA ILE A 206 -2.38 18.11 5.48
C ILE A 206 -1.30 17.62 6.43
N ILE A 207 -1.00 18.42 7.45
CA ILE A 207 -0.01 18.07 8.48
C ILE A 207 -0.70 18.20 9.83
N GLY A 208 -0.78 17.10 10.55
CA GLY A 208 -1.34 17.03 11.90
C GLY A 208 -0.27 16.62 12.91
N LYS A 209 -0.38 17.11 14.14
CA LYS A 209 0.33 16.55 15.29
C LYS A 209 -0.64 15.72 16.11
N LYS A 210 -0.20 14.55 16.55
CA LYS A 210 -0.95 13.69 17.45
C LYS A 210 -0.81 14.17 18.90
#